data_AF-A0A923Y5K6-F1
#
_entry.id   AF-A0A923Y5K6-F1
#
_cell.length_a   1.000
_cell.length_b   1.000
_cell.length_c   1.000
_cell.angle_alpha   90.00
_cell.angle_beta   90.00
_cell.angle_gamma   90.00
#
_symmetry.space_group_name_H-M   'P 1'
#
loop_
_entity.id
_entity.type
_entity.pdbx_description
1 polymer ?
#
loop_
_entity_poly.entity_id
_entity_poly.type
_entity_poly.pdbx_seq_one_letter_code
_entity_poly.pdbx_strand_id
1 'polypeptide(L)' 'MKILFVHQNFPGQFLYLAPELRKRGHDCLALTDFANTRDSAIPVVKYKHEVLKLDPAATRLGRNYIQMS' A
#
# COMPACT_ATOMS: atom_id res chain seq x y z
N MET A 1 7.98 -18.91 -7.34
CA MET A 1 8.32 -18.39 -5.99
C MET A 1 7.11 -17.67 -5.42
N LYS A 2 7.11 -17.37 -4.11
CA LYS A 2 6.08 -16.54 -3.46
C LYS A 2 6.56 -15.09 -3.43
N ILE A 3 5.75 -14.16 -3.92
CA ILE A 3 6.09 -12.75 -4.09
C ILE A 3 4.96 -11.90 -3.52
N LEU A 4 5.30 -11.02 -2.58
CA LEU A 4 4.39 -10.03 -2.02
C LEU A 4 4.75 -8.63 -2.53
N PHE A 5 3.82 -8.00 -3.22
CA PHE A 5 3.91 -6.58 -3.59
C PHE A 5 3.32 -5.72 -2.48
N VAL A 6 4.05 -4.72 -2.01
CA VAL A 6 3.57 -3.78 -0.97
C VAL A 6 3.57 -2.38 -1.53
N HIS A 7 2.39 -1.77 -1.65
CA HIS A 7 2.25 -0.40 -2.15
C HIS A 7 0.90 0.20 -1.75
N GLN A 8 0.87 1.43 -1.23
CA GLN A 8 -0.38 2.08 -0.77
C GLN A 8 -1.41 2.21 -1.92
N ASN A 9 -0.92 2.57 -3.11
CA ASN A 9 -1.71 2.79 -4.33
C ASN A 9 -1.51 1.69 -5.38
N PHE A 10 -1.39 0.41 -4.97
CA PHE A 10 -1.19 -0.70 -5.91
C PHE A 10 -2.26 -0.67 -7.03
N PRO A 11 -1.94 -0.91 -8.33
CA PRO A 11 -0.70 -1.49 -8.85
C PRO A 11 0.49 -0.54 -8.98
N GLY A 12 0.33 0.78 -8.88
CA GLY A 12 1.43 1.76 -8.94
C GLY A 12 2.43 1.47 -10.07
N GLN A 13 3.72 1.43 -9.72
CA GLN A 13 4.80 1.07 -10.66
C GLN A 13 4.82 -0.39 -11.13
N PHE A 14 4.02 -1.26 -10.50
CA PHE A 14 3.99 -2.70 -10.78
C PHE A 14 2.92 -3.10 -11.79
N LEU A 15 2.28 -2.14 -12.46
CA LEU A 15 1.20 -2.35 -13.43
C LEU A 15 1.50 -3.47 -14.44
N TYR A 16 2.74 -3.52 -14.94
CA TYR A 16 3.18 -4.54 -15.89
C TYR A 16 3.97 -5.67 -15.23
N LEU A 17 4.73 -5.38 -14.17
CA LEU A 17 5.58 -6.39 -13.55
C LEU A 17 4.76 -7.49 -12.84
N ALA A 18 3.79 -7.11 -12.02
CA ALA A 18 2.96 -8.04 -11.25
C ALA A 18 2.23 -9.08 -12.13
N PRO A 19 1.53 -8.71 -13.22
CA PRO A 19 0.91 -9.70 -14.09
C PRO A 19 1.93 -10.58 -14.80
N GLU A 20 3.07 -10.05 -15.25
CA GLU A 20 4.09 -10.85 -15.95
C GLU A 20 4.77 -11.86 -15.01
N LEU A 21 5.07 -11.50 -13.76
CA LEU A 21 5.60 -12.44 -12.78
C LEU A 21 4.61 -13.57 -12.47
N ARG A 22 3.31 -13.25 -12.37
CA ARG A 22 2.28 -14.28 -12.19
C ARG A 22 2.16 -15.19 -13.42
N LYS A 23 2.19 -14.64 -14.64
CA LYS A 23 2.19 -15.43 -15.90
C LYS A 23 3.37 -16.41 -15.97
N ARG A 24 4.52 -16.04 -15.42
CA ARG A 24 5.71 -16.92 -15.29
C ARG A 24 5.58 -18.00 -14.21
N GLY A 25 4.41 -18.13 -13.56
CA GLY A 25 4.14 -19.16 -12.56
C GLY A 25 4.59 -18.79 -11.14
N HIS A 26 4.77 -17.51 -10.84
CA HIS A 26 4.97 -17.07 -9.46
C HIS A 26 3.64 -16.90 -8.73
N ASP A 27 3.63 -17.24 -7.45
CA ASP A 27 2.52 -16.98 -6.53
C ASP A 27 2.63 -15.52 -6.08
N CYS A 28 1.80 -14.66 -6.66
CA CYS A 28 1.84 -13.22 -6.48
C CYS A 28 0.62 -12.74 -5.68
N LEU A 29 0.88 -12.03 -4.59
CA LEU A 29 -0.11 -11.33 -3.78
C LEU A 29 0.27 -9.85 -3.67
N ALA A 30 -0.70 -8.95 -3.63
CA ALA A 30 -0.47 -7.55 -3.31
C ALA A 30 -1.11 -7.18 -1.97
N LEU A 31 -0.41 -6.34 -1.19
CA LEU A 31 -0.91 -5.68 0.01
C LEU A 31 -1.00 -4.17 -0.27
N THR A 32 -2.21 -3.62 -0.14
CA THR A 32 -2.50 -2.20 -0.44
C THR A 32 -3.38 -1.57 0.63
N ASP A 33 -3.48 -0.25 0.62
CA ASP A 33 -4.36 0.49 1.53
C ASP A 33 -5.84 0.13 1.34
N PHE A 34 -6.61 0.11 2.43
CA PHE A 34 -8.05 -0.16 2.41
C PHE A 34 -8.85 0.77 1.50
N ALA A 35 -8.48 2.06 1.46
CA ALA A 35 -9.16 3.06 0.64
C ALA A 35 -8.82 2.94 -0.86
N ASN A 36 -7.84 2.13 -1.24
CA ASN A 36 -7.47 1.97 -2.64
C ASN A 36 -8.55 1.18 -3.41
N THR A 37 -9.11 1.79 -4.44
CA THR A 37 -10.17 1.22 -5.31
C THR A 37 -9.67 0.82 -6.70
N ARG A 38 -8.36 0.92 -6.96
CA ARG A 38 -7.78 0.57 -8.26
C ARG A 38 -7.92 -0.92 -8.57
N ASP A 39 -8.18 -1.21 -9.83
CA ASP A 39 -8.19 -2.58 -10.35
C ASP A 39 -6.80 -3.22 -10.27
N SER A 40 -6.80 -4.53 -10.09
CA SER A 40 -5.58 -5.33 -10.00
C SER A 40 -5.69 -6.56 -10.88
N ALA A 41 -4.60 -6.87 -11.60
CA ALA A 41 -4.49 -8.11 -12.34
C ALA A 41 -4.26 -9.32 -11.42
N ILE A 42 -3.72 -9.14 -10.21
CA ILE A 42 -3.36 -10.22 -9.27
C ILE A 42 -4.21 -10.13 -7.98
N PRO A 43 -4.29 -11.19 -7.17
CA PRO A 43 -4.98 -11.13 -5.87
C PRO A 43 -4.43 -10.01 -4.98
N VAL A 44 -5.33 -9.36 -4.23
CA VAL A 44 -5.02 -8.23 -3.36
C VAL A 44 -5.64 -8.44 -1.99
N VAL A 45 -4.86 -8.19 -0.95
CA VAL A 45 -5.32 -8.00 0.42
C VAL A 45 -5.17 -6.53 0.80
N LYS A 46 -6.06 -6.06 1.66
CA LYS A 46 -6.09 -4.66 2.08
C LYS A 46 -5.82 -4.54 3.57
N TYR A 47 -4.93 -3.63 3.96
CA TYR A 47 -4.75 -3.27 5.35
C TYR A 47 -5.57 -2.02 5.68
N LYS A 48 -6.14 -1.98 6.88
CA LYS A 48 -6.76 -0.78 7.43
C LYS A 48 -5.69 0.04 8.15
N HIS A 49 -5.53 1.30 7.78
CA HIS A 49 -4.70 2.25 8.52
C HIS A 49 -5.53 3.49 8.79
N GLU A 50 -5.69 3.82 10.07
CA GLU A 50 -6.39 5.02 10.52
C GLU A 50 -5.33 5.97 11.09
N VAL A 51 -5.18 7.13 10.45
CA VAL A 51 -4.30 8.17 10.98
C VAL A 51 -4.93 8.71 12.27
N LEU A 52 -4.19 8.58 13.37
CA LEU A 52 -4.61 9.14 14.66
C LEU A 52 -4.71 10.67 14.53
N LYS A 53 -5.84 11.24 14.97
CA LYS A 53 -5.95 12.69 15.14
C LYS A 53 -5.11 13.10 16.34
N LEU A 54 -4.03 13.82 16.08
CA LEU A 54 -3.11 14.28 17.11
C LEU A 54 -3.49 15.66 17.60
N ASP A 55 -3.34 15.89 18.90
CA ASP A 55 -3.46 17.21 19.48
C ASP A 55 -2.28 18.09 19.02
N PRO A 56 -2.55 19.21 18.34
CA PRO A 56 -1.58 20.27 18.04
C PRO A 56 -0.69 20.71 19.19
N ALA A 57 -1.25 20.85 20.39
CA ALA A 57 -0.54 21.38 21.54
C ALA A 57 0.44 20.33 22.08
N ALA A 58 0.00 19.08 22.19
CA ALA A 58 0.84 17.95 22.58
C ALA A 58 1.97 17.64 21.59
N THR A 59 1.79 17.91 20.29
CA THR A 59 2.76 17.56 19.23
C THR A 59 3.57 18.75 18.70
N ARG A 60 3.59 19.88 19.41
CA ARG A 60 4.16 21.16 18.93
C ARG A 60 5.55 21.08 18.28
N LEU A 61 6.48 20.31 18.85
CA LEU A 61 7.86 20.19 18.34
C LEU A 61 8.03 19.13 17.23
N GLY A 62 7.16 18.12 17.19
CA GLY A 62 7.24 17.00 16.24
C GLY A 62 6.19 17.04 15.13
N ARG A 63 5.30 18.04 15.14
CA ARG A 63 4.09 18.09 14.33
C ARG A 63 4.30 17.76 12.86
N ASN A 64 5.25 18.40 12.20
CA ASN A 64 5.52 18.21 10.77
C ASN A 64 5.98 16.78 10.47
N TYR A 65 6.77 16.18 11.35
CA TYR A 65 7.20 14.78 11.21
C TYR A 65 6.04 13.81 11.35
N ILE A 66 5.09 14.10 12.24
CA ILE A 66 3.98 13.18 12.50
C ILE A 66 2.84 13.36 11.50
N GLN A 67 2.60 14.59 11.01
CA GLN A 67 1.58 14.87 10.00
C GLN A 67 2.04 14.52 8.57
N MET A 68 3.33 14.23 8.36
CA MET A 68 3.94 14.01 7.03
C MET A 68 3.49 15.08 6.01
N SER A 69 3.47 16.33 6.48
CA SER A 69 2.98 17.53 5.79
C SER A 69 4.09 18.53 5.55
#